data_AF-A0A0Q9PP77-F1
#
_entry.id   AF-A0A0Q9PP77-F1
#
_cell.length_a   1.000
_cell.length_b   1.000
_cell.length_c   1.000
_cell.angle_alpha   90.00
_cell.angle_beta   90.00
_cell.angle_gamma   90.00
#
_symmetry.space_group_name_H-M   'P 1'
#
loop_
_entity.id
_entity.type
_entity.pdbx_description
1 polymer ?
#
loop_
_entity_poly.entity_id
_entity_poly.type
_entity_poly.pdbx_seq_one_letter_code
_entity_poly.pdbx_strand_id
1 'polypeptide(L)'
;MSNIIDFLETVGQDANLRYASNGEMQHMLVNSQLDQDIKQAVLARDQQRLTALVGAQNVCCLLVPAQVRCLLVPGINDEDEHYEERRA
;
A
#
# COMPACT_ATOMS: atom_id res chain seq x y z
N MET A 1 8.64 -17.97 9.82
CA MET A 1 9.13 -16.58 9.87
C MET A 1 7.90 -15.69 9.72
N SER A 2 7.42 -15.09 10.81
CA SER A 2 6.34 -14.11 10.72
C SER A 2 6.98 -12.74 10.59
N ASN A 3 6.76 -12.12 9.44
CA ASN A 3 7.28 -10.79 9.13
C ASN A 3 6.28 -9.74 9.65
N ILE A 4 6.75 -8.52 9.95
CA ILE A 4 5.86 -7.39 10.29
C ILE A 4 4.80 -7.15 9.20
N ILE A 5 5.13 -7.49 7.95
CA ILE A 5 4.20 -7.44 6.81
C ILE A 5 3.00 -8.36 7.05
N ASP A 6 3.22 -9.63 7.41
CA ASP A 6 2.14 -10.60 7.65
C ASP A 6 1.24 -10.17 8.81
N PHE A 7 1.85 -9.59 9.85
CA PHE A 7 1.12 -9.03 10.97
C PHE A 7 0.23 -7.86 10.54
N LEU A 8 0.79 -6.89 9.81
CA LEU A 8 0.04 -5.72 9.33
C LEU A 8 -1.03 -6.10 8.31
N GLU A 9 -0.79 -7.11 7.48
CA GLU A 9 -1.79 -7.67 6.57
C GLU A 9 -2.97 -8.27 7.36
N THR A 10 -2.70 -9.07 8.39
CA THR A 10 -3.74 -9.65 9.26
C THR A 10 -4.57 -8.54 9.92
N VAL A 11 -3.91 -7.50 10.43
CA VAL A 11 -4.58 -6.33 11.04
C VAL A 11 -5.39 -5.55 10.00
N GLY A 12 -4.89 -5.43 8.77
CA GLY A 12 -5.57 -4.72 7.68
C GLY A 12 -6.77 -5.47 7.10
N GLN A 13 -6.76 -6.80 7.13
CA GLN A 13 -7.86 -7.65 6.66
C GLN A 13 -9.04 -7.70 7.63
N ASP A 14 -8.80 -7.55 8.94
CA ASP A 14 -9.86 -7.52 9.95
C ASP A 14 -10.31 -6.08 10.24
N ALA A 15 -11.51 -5.74 9.78
CA ALA A 15 -12.11 -4.43 9.98
C ALA A 15 -12.30 -4.08 11.47
N ASN A 16 -12.46 -5.08 12.35
CA ASN A 16 -12.61 -4.85 13.79
C ASN A 16 -11.28 -4.39 14.42
N LEU A 17 -10.16 -4.86 13.88
CA LEU A 17 -8.83 -4.51 14.39
C LEU A 17 -8.40 -3.09 14.02
N ARG A 18 -9.03 -2.48 13.01
CA ARG A 18 -8.79 -1.09 12.62
C ARG A 18 -9.02 -0.11 13.78
N TYR A 19 -9.99 -0.42 14.65
CA TYR A 19 -10.35 0.38 15.82
C TYR A 19 -10.04 -0.34 17.14
N ALA A 20 -9.22 -1.39 17.10
CA ALA A 20 -8.81 -2.11 18.30
C ALA A 20 -8.21 -1.14 19.32
N SER A 21 -8.60 -1.35 20.57
CA SER A 21 -7.98 -0.71 21.71
C SER A 21 -6.50 -1.10 21.81
N ASN A 22 -5.72 -0.30 22.53
CA ASN A 22 -4.31 -0.64 22.76
C ASN A 22 -4.14 -2.00 23.46
N GLY A 23 -5.09 -2.40 24.32
CA GLY A 23 -5.05 -3.70 25.00
C GLY A 23 -5.22 -4.88 24.04
N GLU A 24 -6.18 -4.78 23.12
CA GLU A 24 -6.39 -5.79 22.07
C GLU A 24 -5.19 -5.88 21.14
N MET A 25 -4.63 -4.73 20.73
CA MET A 25 -3.43 -4.69 19.89
C MET A 25 -2.22 -5.31 20.61
N GLN A 26 -2.07 -5.04 21.90
CA GLN A 26 -1.00 -5.59 22.72
C GLN A 26 -1.12 -7.11 22.84
N HIS A 27 -2.33 -7.64 23.04
CA HIS A 27 -2.58 -9.07 23.08
C HIS A 27 -2.18 -9.77 21.77
N MET A 28 -2.48 -9.16 20.62
CA MET A 28 -2.04 -9.69 19.32
C MET A 28 -0.52 -9.67 19.17
N LEU A 29 0.15 -8.60 19.60
CA LEU A 29 1.60 -8.47 19.50
C LEU A 29 2.34 -9.41 20.46
N VAL A 30 1.75 -9.82 21.58
CA VAL A 30 2.36 -10.83 22.47
C VAL A 30 2.57 -12.15 21.73
N ASN A 31 1.58 -12.54 20.90
CA ASN A 31 1.62 -13.79 20.16
C ASN A 31 2.43 -13.69 18.84
N SER A 32 2.86 -12.49 18.44
CA SER A 32 3.68 -12.31 17.24
C SER A 32 5.16 -12.54 17.52
N GLN A 33 5.89 -13.07 16.54
CA GLN A 33 7.35 -13.30 16.62
C GLN A 33 8.17 -12.06 16.24
N LEU A 34 7.62 -10.86 16.45
CA LEU A 34 8.27 -9.59 16.10
C LEU A 34 9.29 -9.17 17.15
N ASP A 35 10.30 -8.41 16.73
CA ASP A 35 11.23 -7.77 17.66
C ASP A 35 10.51 -6.78 18.57
N GLN A 36 11.02 -6.67 19.80
CA GLN A 36 10.39 -5.84 20.83
C GLN A 36 10.30 -4.37 20.40
N ASP A 37 11.30 -3.84 19.70
CA ASP A 37 11.29 -2.46 19.21
C ASP A 37 10.18 -2.21 18.17
N ILE A 38 9.92 -3.20 17.32
CA ILE A 38 8.83 -3.15 16.34
C ILE A 38 7.48 -3.18 17.07
N LYS A 39 7.32 -4.07 18.05
CA LYS A 39 6.08 -4.15 18.87
C LYS A 39 5.78 -2.82 19.55
N GLN A 40 6.80 -2.18 20.14
CA GLN A 40 6.65 -0.88 20.79
C GLN A 40 6.29 0.23 19.79
N ALA A 41 6.93 0.26 18.61
CA ALA A 41 6.61 1.24 17.57
C ALA A 41 5.16 1.10 17.08
N VAL A 42 4.68 -0.14 16.91
CA VAL A 42 3.27 -0.42 16.53
C VAL A 42 2.30 0.05 17.62
N LEU A 43 2.54 -0.28 18.90
CA LEU A 43 1.68 0.15 20.01
C LEU A 43 1.62 1.66 20.19
N ALA A 44 2.75 2.34 19.99
CA ALA A 44 2.83 3.80 20.04
C ALA A 44 2.23 4.49 18.80
N ARG A 45 1.86 3.71 17.76
CA ARG A 45 1.46 4.22 16.43
C ARG A 45 2.52 5.16 15.82
N ASP A 46 3.78 4.90 16.12
CA ASP A 46 4.92 5.70 15.69
C ASP A 46 5.37 5.24 14.29
N GLN A 47 4.75 5.83 13.27
CA GLN A 47 5.02 5.50 11.88
C GLN A 47 6.47 5.77 11.49
N GLN A 48 7.08 6.86 11.99
CA GLN A 48 8.44 7.25 11.62
C GLN A 48 9.45 6.24 12.15
N ARG A 49 9.34 5.87 13.44
CA ARG A 49 10.19 4.86 14.06
C ARG A 49 9.98 3.49 13.41
N LEU A 50 8.73 3.11 13.15
CA LEU A 50 8.43 1.84 12.49
C LEU A 50 9.10 1.76 11.12
N THR A 51 8.96 2.81 10.31
CA THR A 51 9.58 2.91 8.96
C THR A 51 11.10 2.74 9.02
N ALA A 52 11.76 3.37 10.00
CA ALA A 52 13.21 3.25 10.19
C ALA A 52 13.64 1.84 10.60
N LEU A 53 12.90 1.20 11.53
CA LEU A 53 13.19 -0.16 11.99
C LEU A 53 13.05 -1.21 10.88
N VAL A 54 12.06 -1.04 10.00
CA VAL A 54 11.80 -1.99 8.91
C VAL A 54 12.55 -1.65 7.62
N GLY A 55 13.29 -0.54 7.59
CA GLY A 55 13.99 -0.07 6.39
C GLY A 55 13.07 0.26 5.22
N ALA A 56 11.80 0.59 5.49
CA ALA A 56 10.81 0.86 4.45
C ALA A 56 10.95 2.28 3.91
N GLN A 57 10.55 2.47 2.66
CA GLN A 57 10.42 3.78 2.03
C GLN A 57 9.05 3.88 1.37
N ASN A 58 8.42 5.04 1.46
CA ASN A 58 7.16 5.27 0.77
C ASN A 58 7.43 5.35 -0.74
N VAL A 59 6.87 4.41 -1.50
CA VAL A 59 6.92 4.44 -2.96
C VAL A 59 5.55 4.87 -3.47
N CYS A 60 5.50 5.94 -4.26
CA CYS A 60 4.29 6.37 -4.96
C CYS A 60 4.41 5.94 -6.42
N CYS A 61 3.55 5.01 -6.85
CA CYS A 61 3.49 4.54 -8.23
C CYS A 61 2.26 5.13 -8.91
N LEU A 62 2.45 5.73 -10.09
CA LEU A 62 1.35 6.07 -10.98
C LEU A 62 1.01 4.84 -11.84
N LEU A 63 -0.22 4.33 -11.72
CA LEU A 63 -0.75 3.33 -12.63
C LEU A 63 -1.40 4.04 -13.81
N VAL A 64 -0.79 3.95 -14.98
CA VAL A 64 -1.35 4.47 -16.24
C VAL A 64 -2.01 3.31 -16.99
N PRO A 65 -3.27 3.43 -17.43
CA PRO A 65 -3.91 2.41 -18.26
C PRO A 65 -3.05 2.12 -19.49
N ALA A 66 -2.90 0.83 -19.84
CA ALA A 66 -2.25 0.47 -21.09
C ALA A 66 -3.05 1.07 -22.26
N GLN A 67 -2.37 1.75 -23.19
CA GLN A 67 -2.99 2.12 -24.45
C GLN A 67 -3.23 0.83 -25.25
N VAL A 68 -4.48 0.38 -25.25
CA VAL A 68 -4.92 -0.62 -26.21
C VAL A 68 -4.99 0.09 -27.54
N ARG A 69 -3.97 -0.09 -28.39
CA ARG A 69 -4.15 0.15 -29.82
C ARG A 69 -5.17 -0.87 -30.28
N CYS A 70 -6.45 -0.47 -30.28
CA CYS A 70 -7.43 -1.17 -31.09
C CYS A 70 -6.77 -1.33 -32.46
N LEU A 71 -6.60 -2.57 -32.92
CA LEU A 71 -6.11 -2.83 -34.26
C LEU A 71 -7.05 -2.06 -35.18
N LEU A 72 -6.60 -0.90 -35.65
CA LEU A 72 -7.32 -0.07 -36.59
C LEU A 72 -7.48 -0.96 -37.82
N VAL A 73 -8.65 -1.59 -37.95
CA VAL A 73 -9.06 -2.16 -39.21
C VAL A 73 -9.18 -0.95 -40.14
N PRO A 74 -8.36 -0.86 -41.20
CA PRO A 74 -8.41 0.28 -42.09
C PRO A 74 -9.84 0.49 -42.62
N GLY A 75 -10.39 1.69 -42.45
CA GLY A 75 -11.67 2.10 -43.04
C GLY A 75 -12.93 2.05 -42.15
N ILE A 76 -12.82 1.98 -40.82
CA ILE A 76 -14.01 2.04 -39.94
C ILE A 76 -14.02 3.25 -38.98
N ASN A 77 -12.86 3.80 -38.60
CA ASN A 77 -12.76 4.96 -37.69
C ASN A 77 -11.74 5.99 -38.21
N ASP A 78 -11.97 6.53 -39.40
CA ASP A 78 -11.31 7.77 -39.85
C ASP A 78 -12.06 8.96 -39.24
N GLU A 79 -11.89 9.21 -37.94
CA GLU A 79 -12.27 10.49 -37.34
C GLU A 79 -11.05 11.02 -36.59
N ASP A 80 -10.46 12.06 -37.16
CA ASP A 80 -9.23 12.74 -36.78
C ASP A 80 -9.23 13.19 -35.31
N GLU A 81 -8.55 12.47 -34.42
CA GLU A 81 -8.15 13.01 -33.12
C GLU A 81 -6.89 13.88 -33.29
N HIS A 82 -7.09 15.12 -33.75
CA HIS A 82 -6.11 16.18 -33.63
C HIS A 82 -5.86 16.47 -32.13
N TYR A 83 -4.86 15.81 -31.54
CA TYR A 83 -4.25 16.28 -30.31
C TYR A 83 -3.49 17.57 -30.61
N GLU A 84 -4.14 18.71 -30.40
CA GLU A 84 -3.41 19.97 -30.29
C GLU A 84 -2.46 19.88 -29.09
N GLU A 85 -1.18 19.82 -29.42
CA GLU A 85 -0.06 19.90 -28.49
C GLU A 85 -0.05 21.29 -27.85
N ARG A 86 -0.84 21.45 -26.77
CA ARG A 86 -0.78 22.67 -25.95
C ARG A 86 0.55 22.73 -25.20
N ARG A 87 1.52 23.34 -25.86
CA ARG A 87 2.75 23.86 -25.26
C ARG A 87 2.45 25.19 -24.56
N ALA A 88 3.06 25.34 -23.37
CA ALA A 88 3.08 26.48 -22.44
C ALA A 88 1.96 26.52 -21.38
#